data_AF-A0A7U9S6T1-F1
#
_entry.id   AF-A0A7U9S6T1-F1
#
_cell.length_a   1.000
_cell.length_b   1.000
_cell.length_c   1.000
_cell.angle_alpha   90.00
_cell.angle_beta   90.00
_cell.angle_gamma   90.00
#
_symmetry.space_group_name_H-M   'P 1'
#
loop_
_entity.id
_entity.type
_entity.pdbx_description
1 polymer ?
#
loop_
_entity_poly.entity_id
_entity_poly.type
_entity_poly.pdbx_seq_one_letter_code
_entity_poly.pdbx_strand_id
1 'polypeptide(L)'
;MPENGNLLLKTDISDITQNISLCNGYSVSLTPGCYTIWYYISAAVKKHGMIQLTPVLNECAQTVFRTYAETAKRKETLVVSRCFIIEIPCASTLCFAWNSSAGAARINMNLCIEKLGRQSFD
;
A
#
# COMPACT_ATOMS: atom_id res chain seq x y z
N MET A 1 -22.13 -1.35 -2.74
CA MET A 1 -21.49 -2.10 -3.83
C MET A 1 -20.08 -2.44 -3.40
N PRO A 2 -19.47 -3.49 -3.97
CA PRO A 2 -18.04 -3.71 -3.83
C PRO A 2 -17.27 -2.46 -4.27
N GLU A 3 -16.18 -2.16 -3.58
CA GLU A 3 -15.33 -1.00 -3.86
C GLU A 3 -13.96 -1.49 -4.30
N ASN A 4 -13.61 -1.21 -5.56
CA ASN A 4 -12.33 -1.55 -6.14
C ASN A 4 -11.69 -0.28 -6.68
N GLY A 5 -10.41 -0.08 -6.38
CA GLY A 5 -9.68 1.10 -6.87
C GLY A 5 -8.29 1.22 -6.25
N ASN A 6 -7.60 2.30 -6.58
CA ASN A 6 -6.35 2.67 -5.92
C ASN A 6 -6.65 3.59 -4.75
N LEU A 7 -5.93 3.42 -3.65
CA LEU A 7 -6.05 4.33 -2.52
C LEU A 7 -5.37 5.66 -2.84
N LEU A 8 -6.03 6.76 -2.50
CA LEU A 8 -5.43 8.08 -2.54
C LEU A 8 -4.34 8.19 -1.48
N LEU A 9 -3.21 8.75 -1.89
CA LEU A 9 -2.03 8.97 -1.08
C LEU A 9 -1.73 10.47 -1.05
N LYS A 10 -1.25 10.93 0.09
CA LYS A 10 -0.73 12.27 0.28
C LYS A 10 0.62 12.18 0.96
N THR A 11 1.60 12.93 0.49
CA THR A 11 2.90 13.04 1.13
C THR A 11 2.76 13.75 2.47
N ASP A 12 3.16 13.08 3.54
CA ASP A 12 3.28 13.67 4.88
C ASP A 12 4.74 14.12 5.14
N ILE A 13 5.68 13.19 4.95
CA ILE A 13 7.12 13.47 4.98
C ILE A 13 7.68 13.26 3.57
N SER A 14 8.28 14.30 2.98
CA SER A 14 8.88 14.24 1.64
C SER A 14 10.29 13.65 1.66
N ASP A 15 10.61 12.82 0.68
CA ASP A 15 11.98 12.37 0.45
C ASP A 15 12.79 13.43 -0.30
N ILE A 16 13.73 14.06 0.41
CA ILE A 16 14.63 15.07 -0.17
C ILE A 16 15.63 14.50 -1.17
N THR A 17 15.85 13.17 -1.14
CA THR A 17 16.78 12.49 -2.06
C THR A 17 16.16 12.17 -3.42
N GLN A 18 14.85 12.41 -3.57
CA GLN A 18 14.07 12.16 -4.78
C GLN A 18 14.05 10.68 -5.22
N ASN A 19 14.46 9.76 -4.35
CA ASN A 19 14.35 8.33 -4.60
C ASN A 19 12.89 7.84 -4.52
N ILE A 20 12.06 8.54 -3.74
CA ILE A 20 10.65 8.25 -3.48
C ILE A 20 9.84 9.51 -3.78
N SER A 21 8.91 9.46 -4.74
CA SER A 21 8.08 10.63 -5.07
C SER A 21 6.64 10.26 -5.40
N LEU A 22 5.68 11.08 -4.99
CA LEU A 22 4.26 10.90 -5.31
C LEU A 22 3.98 11.43 -6.72
N CYS A 23 3.34 10.64 -7.59
CA CYS A 23 3.18 11.00 -9.01
C CYS A 23 1.82 11.63 -9.34
N ASN A 24 0.73 10.93 -9.01
CA ASN A 24 -0.64 11.21 -9.48
C ASN A 24 -1.68 11.13 -8.35
N GLY A 25 -1.22 11.26 -7.10
CA GLY A 25 -2.06 11.20 -5.91
C GLY A 25 -2.49 9.80 -5.48
N TYR A 26 -2.06 8.72 -6.16
CA TYR A 26 -2.33 7.34 -5.74
C TYR A 26 -1.16 6.37 -6.01
N SER A 27 -0.12 6.81 -6.72
CA SER A 27 1.09 6.02 -6.97
C SER A 27 2.36 6.73 -6.56
N VAL A 28 3.37 5.95 -6.19
CA VAL A 28 4.69 6.39 -5.75
C VAL A 28 5.74 5.89 -6.75
N SER A 29 6.53 6.81 -7.31
CA SER A 29 7.73 6.49 -8.08
C SER A 29 8.88 6.12 -7.16
N LEU A 30 9.56 5.03 -7.48
CA LEU A 30 10.73 4.49 -6.80
C LEU A 30 11.89 4.38 -7.79
N THR A 31 13.03 4.95 -7.44
CA THR A 31 14.29 4.71 -8.17
C THR A 31 14.82 3.30 -7.89
N PRO A 32 15.79 2.78 -8.67
CA PRO A 32 16.38 1.47 -8.38
C PRO A 32 17.00 1.39 -6.98
N GLY A 33 16.85 0.23 -6.34
CA GLY A 33 17.43 -0.09 -5.03
C GLY A 33 16.51 -0.91 -4.14
N CYS A 34 16.94 -1.14 -2.90
CA CYS A 34 16.20 -1.92 -1.93
C CYS A 34 15.36 -1.00 -1.04
N TYR A 35 14.10 -1.36 -0.78
CA TYR A 35 13.17 -0.53 0.01
C TYR A 35 12.49 -1.35 1.10
N THR A 36 12.32 -0.74 2.28
CA THR A 36 11.36 -1.19 3.28
C THR A 36 10.04 -0.49 3.05
N ILE A 37 8.96 -1.25 2.95
CA ILE A 37 7.59 -0.74 2.81
C ILE A 37 6.79 -1.22 4.01
N TRP A 38 6.23 -0.27 4.74
CA TRP A 38 5.31 -0.52 5.83
C TRP A 38 3.99 0.19 5.59
N TYR A 39 2.89 -0.54 5.75
CA TYR A 39 1.57 0.08 5.75
C TYR A 39 0.71 -0.42 6.90
N TYR A 40 -0.14 0.49 7.35
CA TYR A 40 -1.26 0.24 8.25
C TYR A 40 -2.50 0.81 7.58
N ILE A 41 -3.57 0.03 7.52
CA ILE A 41 -4.86 0.50 6.99
C ILE A 41 -5.99 0.08 7.93
N SER A 42 -6.91 1.01 8.14
CA SER A 42 -8.16 0.79 8.86
C SER A 42 -9.33 1.18 7.97
N ALA A 43 -10.36 0.34 7.93
CA ALA A 43 -11.55 0.59 7.15
C ALA A 43 -12.81 0.23 7.93
N ALA A 44 -13.71 1.19 8.06
CA ALA A 44 -15.03 0.96 8.65
C ALA A 44 -15.96 0.37 7.58
N VAL A 45 -16.35 -0.89 7.74
CA VAL A 45 -17.19 -1.61 6.76
C VAL A 45 -18.65 -1.63 7.21
N LYS A 46 -19.56 -1.35 6.27
CA LYS A 46 -20.99 -1.17 6.59
C LYS A 46 -21.75 -2.48 6.77
N LYS A 47 -21.21 -3.56 6.20
CA LYS A 47 -21.83 -4.89 6.11
C LYS A 47 -20.78 -5.96 6.39
N HIS A 48 -21.24 -7.20 6.54
CA HIS A 48 -20.34 -8.33 6.57
C HIS A 48 -19.58 -8.43 5.24
N GLY A 49 -18.28 -8.66 5.30
CA GLY A 49 -17.45 -8.86 4.12
C GLY A 49 -15.96 -8.77 4.47
N MET A 50 -15.17 -8.49 3.44
CA MET A 50 -13.72 -8.45 3.55
C MET A 50 -13.17 -7.14 3.03
N ILE A 51 -11.95 -6.85 3.47
CA ILE A 51 -11.07 -5.87 2.85
C ILE A 51 -9.81 -6.59 2.42
N GLN A 52 -9.24 -6.17 1.30
CA GLN A 52 -8.00 -6.68 0.77
C GLN A 52 -7.17 -5.52 0.22
N LEU A 53 -5.88 -5.53 0.54
CA LEU A 53 -4.90 -4.61 -0.01
C LEU A 53 -3.80 -5.40 -0.72
N THR A 54 -3.55 -5.08 -1.99
CA THR A 54 -2.49 -5.70 -2.79
C THR A 54 -1.54 -4.61 -3.29
N PRO A 55 -0.25 -4.63 -2.92
CA PRO A 55 0.74 -3.79 -3.55
C PRO A 55 0.87 -4.17 -5.04
N VAL A 56 0.96 -3.17 -5.92
CA VAL A 56 1.10 -3.35 -7.36
C VAL A 56 2.33 -2.56 -7.79
N LEU A 57 3.29 -3.25 -8.40
CA LEU A 57 4.53 -2.67 -8.90
C LEU A 57 4.53 -2.74 -10.43
N ASN A 58 4.56 -1.60 -11.12
CA ASN A 58 4.47 -1.51 -12.58
C ASN A 58 3.32 -2.36 -13.16
N GLU A 59 2.11 -2.19 -12.63
CA GLU A 59 0.91 -2.98 -12.97
C GLU A 59 0.97 -4.48 -12.61
N CYS A 60 2.08 -4.96 -12.03
CA CYS A 60 2.23 -6.33 -11.57
C CYS A 60 1.86 -6.46 -10.09
N ALA A 61 0.79 -7.21 -9.81
CA ALA A 61 0.31 -7.46 -8.46
C ALA A 61 1.31 -8.31 -7.65
N GLN A 62 1.79 -7.75 -6.54
CA GLN A 62 2.68 -8.41 -5.59
C GLN A 62 1.88 -9.23 -4.59
N THR A 63 1.30 -10.35 -5.06
CA THR A 63 0.38 -11.20 -4.28
C THR A 63 1.00 -11.76 -2.99
N VAL A 64 2.32 -11.96 -2.96
CA VAL A 64 3.07 -12.37 -1.77
C VAL A 64 2.94 -11.37 -0.60
N PHE A 65 2.74 -10.08 -0.91
CA PHE A 65 2.57 -9.01 0.07
C PHE A 65 1.11 -8.58 0.26
N ARG A 66 0.17 -9.35 -0.29
CA ARG A 66 -1.26 -9.12 -0.09
C ARG A 66 -1.64 -9.28 1.39
N THR A 67 -2.52 -8.41 1.86
CA THR A 67 -3.20 -8.57 3.14
C THR A 67 -4.71 -8.55 2.95
N TYR A 68 -5.41 -9.24 3.84
CA TYR A 68 -6.87 -9.18 3.90
C TYR A 68 -7.33 -9.35 5.35
N ALA A 69 -8.53 -8.85 5.63
CA ALA A 69 -9.25 -9.08 6.87
C ALA A 69 -10.73 -9.28 6.55
N GLU A 70 -11.41 -10.05 7.37
CA GLU A 70 -12.83 -10.34 7.23
C GLU A 70 -13.56 -9.93 8.50
N THR A 71 -14.79 -9.46 8.35
CA THR A 71 -15.66 -9.14 9.48
C THR A 71 -16.14 -10.40 10.17
N ALA A 72 -16.16 -10.40 11.50
CA ALA A 72 -16.92 -11.37 12.27
C ALA A 72 -18.39 -10.94 12.44
N LYS A 73 -18.64 -9.62 12.48
CA LYS A 73 -19.97 -9.03 12.69
C LYS A 73 -20.19 -7.81 11.79
N ARG A 74 -21.44 -7.33 11.73
CA ARG A 74 -21.77 -6.10 10.98
C ARG A 74 -21.23 -4.87 11.72
N LYS A 75 -20.86 -3.83 10.96
CA LYS A 75 -20.37 -2.53 11.46
C LYS A 75 -19.08 -2.64 12.27
N GLU A 76 -18.09 -3.33 11.72
CA GLU A 76 -16.76 -3.44 12.32
C GLU A 76 -15.77 -2.54 11.59
N THR A 77 -14.69 -2.18 12.30
CA THR A 77 -13.51 -1.58 11.69
C THR A 77 -12.50 -2.69 11.46
N LEU A 78 -12.20 -2.97 10.20
CA LEU A 78 -11.17 -3.93 9.82
C LEU A 78 -9.83 -3.23 9.75
N VAL A 79 -8.80 -3.89 10.27
CA VAL A 79 -7.44 -3.37 10.31
C VAL A 79 -6.52 -4.42 9.69
N VAL A 80 -5.67 -4.00 8.76
CA VAL A 80 -4.55 -4.81 8.29
C VAL A 80 -3.27 -3.99 8.29
N SER A 81 -2.15 -4.66 8.55
CA SER A 81 -0.83 -4.06 8.48
C SER A 81 0.16 -5.05 7.91
N ARG A 82 1.16 -4.56 7.19
CA ARG A 82 2.27 -5.37 6.70
C ARG A 82 3.55 -4.55 6.61
N CYS A 83 4.66 -5.21 6.90
CA CYS A 83 6.01 -4.75 6.61
C CYS A 83 6.64 -5.74 5.63
N PHE A 84 7.33 -5.26 4.60
CA PHE A 84 8.13 -6.10 3.72
C PHE A 84 9.27 -5.30 3.10
N ILE A 85 10.28 -6.03 2.63
CA ILE A 85 11.41 -5.47 1.89
C ILE A 85 11.28 -5.93 0.43
N ILE A 86 11.54 -5.03 -0.51
CA ILE A 86 11.50 -5.32 -1.94
C ILE A 86 12.70 -4.69 -2.65
N GLU A 87 13.28 -5.44 -3.60
CA GLU A 87 14.29 -4.94 -4.51
C GLU A 87 13.61 -4.36 -5.76
N ILE A 88 13.99 -3.14 -6.13
CA ILE A 88 13.50 -2.43 -7.30
C ILE A 88 14.64 -2.37 -8.33
N PRO A 89 14.63 -3.22 -9.37
CA PRO A 89 15.77 -3.33 -10.30
C PRO A 89 15.85 -2.19 -11.31
N CYS A 90 14.74 -1.50 -11.56
CA CYS A 90 14.63 -0.37 -12.48
C CYS A 90 13.61 0.64 -11.94
N ALA A 91 13.66 1.88 -12.42
CA ALA A 91 12.69 2.91 -12.01
C ALA A 91 11.25 2.39 -12.18
N SER A 92 10.49 2.42 -11.10
CA SER A 92 9.20 1.73 -11.00
C SER A 92 8.15 2.57 -10.31
N THR A 93 6.89 2.21 -10.50
CA THR A 93 5.74 2.82 -9.84
C THR A 93 5.05 1.81 -8.94
N LEU A 94 4.85 2.17 -7.68
CA LEU A 94 4.13 1.41 -6.67
C LEU A 94 2.76 2.05 -6.41
N CYS A 95 1.69 1.25 -6.45
CA CYS A 95 0.38 1.64 -5.94
C CYS A 95 -0.24 0.52 -5.11
N PHE A 96 -1.37 0.79 -4.46
CA PHE A 96 -2.06 -0.17 -3.61
C PHE A 96 -3.49 -0.37 -4.11
N ALA A 97 -3.74 -1.55 -4.68
CA ALA A 97 -5.05 -1.95 -5.11
C ALA A 97 -5.90 -2.35 -3.89
N TRP A 98 -6.96 -1.57 -3.67
CA TRP A 98 -8.00 -1.82 -2.69
C TRP A 98 -9.12 -2.64 -3.29
N ASN A 99 -9.57 -3.64 -2.54
CA ASN A 99 -10.79 -4.38 -2.83
C ASN A 99 -11.57 -4.58 -1.54
N SER A 100 -12.84 -4.19 -1.53
CA SER A 100 -13.77 -4.49 -0.45
C SER A 100 -15.07 -5.07 -0.98
N SER A 101 -15.49 -6.22 -0.43
CA SER A 101 -16.79 -6.82 -0.75
C SER A 101 -17.95 -6.17 0.00
N ALA A 102 -17.69 -5.52 1.13
CA ALA A 102 -18.71 -4.89 1.98
C ALA A 102 -18.99 -3.42 1.62
N GLY A 103 -18.09 -2.78 0.86
CA GLY A 103 -18.02 -1.33 0.67
C GLY A 103 -17.58 -0.62 1.96
N ALA A 104 -16.58 0.25 1.87
CA ALA A 104 -16.08 0.99 3.03
C ALA A 104 -16.83 2.31 3.22
N ALA A 105 -17.03 2.71 4.47
CA ALA A 105 -17.56 4.03 4.81
C ALA A 105 -16.44 5.07 4.95
N ARG A 106 -15.31 4.63 5.51
CA ARG A 106 -14.11 5.44 5.76
C ARG A 106 -12.91 4.52 5.69
N ILE A 107 -11.88 4.96 4.97
CA ILE A 107 -10.60 4.27 4.84
C ILE A 107 -9.53 5.25 5.32
N ASN A 108 -8.62 4.78 6.16
CA ASN A 108 -7.46 5.54 6.59
C ASN A 108 -6.22 4.64 6.48
N MET A 109 -5.19 5.14 5.80
CA MET A 109 -3.93 4.43 5.57
C MET A 109 -2.75 5.28 6.02
N ASN A 110 -1.84 4.67 6.75
CA ASN A 110 -0.48 5.17 6.98
C ASN A 110 0.47 4.32 6.13
N LEU A 111 1.38 4.98 5.41
CA LEU A 111 2.35 4.37 4.53
C LEU A 111 3.72 4.97 4.83
N CYS A 112 4.69 4.12 5.13
CA CYS A 112 6.10 4.48 5.24
C CYS A 112 6.88 3.71 4.19
N ILE A 113 7.76 4.41 3.47
CA ILE A 113 8.67 3.82 2.49
C ILE A 113 10.05 4.39 2.78
N GLU A 114 11.04 3.52 2.89
CA GLU A 114 12.42 3.89 3.16
C GLU A 114 13.35 3.16 2.19
N LYS A 115 14.27 3.90 1.56
CA LYS A 115 15.33 3.30 0.73
C LYS A 115 16.46 2.83 1.64
N LEU A 116 16.82 1.57 1.54
CA LEU A 116 17.92 0.97 2.29
C LEU A 116 19.24 1.29 1.59
N GLY A 117 20.13 1.98 2.30
CA GLY A 117 21.52 2.19 1.87
C GLY A 117 22.33 0.91 2.05
N ARG A 118 22.18 -0.06 1.14
CA ARG A 118 23.12 -1.17 1.08
C ARG A 118 24.41 -0.64 0.42
N GLN A 119 25.49 -0.55 1.19
CA GLN A 119 26.82 -0.36 0.61
C GLN A 119 27.13 -1.60 -0.24
N SER A 120 27.30 -1.43 -1.55
CA SER A 120 28.08 -2.39 -2.32
C SER A 120 29.51 -2.33 -1.78
N PHE A 121 29.96 -3.43 -1.18
CA PHE A 121 31.39 -3.65 -1.03
C PHE A 121 31.88 -4.01 -2.43
N ASP A 122 32.25 -2.99 -3.21
CA ASP A 122 33.03 -3.15 -4.43
C ASP A 122 34.50 -3.41 -4.09
#